data_AF-A0A952VKW4-F1
#
_entry.id   AF-A0A952VKW4-F1
#
_cell.length_a   1.000
_cell.length_b   1.000
_cell.length_c   1.000
_cell.angle_alpha   90.00
_cell.angle_beta   90.00
_cell.angle_gamma   90.00
#
_symmetry.space_group_name_H-M   'P 1'
#
loop_
_entity.id
_entity.type
_entity.pdbx_description
1 polymer ?
#
loop_
_entity_poly.entity_id
_entity_poly.type
_entity_poly.pdbx_seq_one_letter_code
_entity_poly.pdbx_strand_id
1 'polypeptide(L)'
;MRWSGISPISLLLAGCLAVLSTGCGSSVNHYLLIEQSLLAGNPQQAATIVEQAKGEYGAKGRLLYEMDRGLVLQVAGQYEQSSAVLEQAEEDVERLYTRSIRTETAAFLTNDNALPYEGDAYEHVMINVVKALNYAVQGYLQEALVEVRRVDHRLNVLGDRVKGLDKYRNDGFARYLSGILYEAAGDRNNAFIAYRNAYEAYQAMKGWSRLSAPLSLQTDLLRTADALGLKTEFESYRQAFPDVPWSPSSSSSGEELAHVVMISYNGRAPRKEDMFLDLPISLDAIQLVLLNRGVFRGPYQRDRIADSVLYGLNGRVVRVALPRLVPQKTRVTFEDLTLTDSQGRSFSVRSERAQNLTALAEKGLSERMPAIATKAVARAATKFAMAEGAVIGAQHAAGRDAAPWVGLLVGLAAHGMAV
;
A
#
# COMPACT_ATOMS: atom_id res chain seq x y z
N MET A 1 26.58 69.30 -7.80
CA MET A 1 25.64 68.16 -7.68
C MET A 1 25.53 67.48 -9.05
N ARG A 2 26.04 66.26 -9.20
CA ARG A 2 25.84 65.42 -10.38
C ARG A 2 25.22 64.11 -9.89
N TRP A 3 23.96 63.89 -10.21
CA TRP A 3 23.27 62.62 -9.97
C TRP A 3 23.70 61.65 -11.08
N SER A 4 24.50 60.65 -10.73
CA SER A 4 24.80 59.51 -11.61
C SER A 4 23.56 58.62 -11.68
N GLY A 5 22.89 58.62 -12.83
CA GLY A 5 21.72 57.81 -13.10
C GLY A 5 22.06 56.32 -13.03
N ILE A 6 21.36 55.59 -12.16
CA ILE A 6 21.35 54.14 -12.12
C ILE A 6 20.65 53.68 -13.40
N SER A 7 21.31 52.87 -14.22
CA SER A 7 20.71 52.37 -15.46
C SER A 7 19.60 51.36 -15.12
N PRO A 8 18.47 51.37 -15.87
CA PRO A 8 17.35 50.45 -15.63
C PRO A 8 17.74 48.97 -15.80
N ILE A 9 18.85 48.69 -16.48
CA ILE A 9 19.39 47.33 -16.68
C ILE A 9 20.02 46.81 -15.37
N SER A 10 20.61 47.68 -14.56
CA SER A 10 21.21 47.32 -13.26
C SER A 10 20.14 46.94 -12.22
N LEU A 11 18.96 47.56 -12.28
CA LEU A 11 17.80 47.23 -11.43
C LEU A 11 17.11 45.92 -11.85
N LEU A 12 17.07 45.62 -13.15
CA LEU A 12 16.56 44.34 -13.67
C LEU A 12 17.44 43.15 -13.31
N LEU A 13 18.77 43.31 -13.39
CA LEU A 13 19.73 42.28 -12.99
C LEU A 13 19.74 42.03 -11.47
N ALA A 14 19.58 43.06 -10.65
CA ALA A 14 19.44 42.92 -9.20
C ALA A 14 18.08 42.27 -8.80
N GLY A 15 17.01 42.56 -9.55
CA GLY A 15 15.71 41.92 -9.37
C GLY A 15 15.70 40.43 -9.72
N CYS A 16 16.36 40.04 -10.83
CA CYS A 16 16.50 38.62 -11.20
C CYS A 16 17.38 37.82 -10.22
N LEU A 17 18.41 38.43 -9.61
CA LEU A 17 19.27 37.76 -8.64
C LEU A 17 18.58 37.57 -7.27
N ALA A 18 17.63 38.46 -6.90
CA ALA A 18 16.82 38.34 -5.70
C ALA A 18 15.73 37.25 -5.79
N VAL A 19 15.24 36.92 -6.99
CA VAL A 19 14.25 35.83 -7.20
C VAL A 19 14.90 34.44 -7.17
N LEU A 20 16.23 34.35 -7.33
CA LEU A 20 16.97 33.08 -7.26
C LEU A 20 17.44 32.72 -5.84
N SER A 21 17.19 33.58 -4.84
CA SER A 21 17.63 33.39 -3.45
C SER A 21 16.52 33.06 -2.45
N THR A 22 15.27 32.84 -2.89
CA THR A 22 14.32 32.04 -2.11
C THR A 22 14.74 30.58 -2.22
N GLY A 23 15.65 30.19 -1.34
CA GLY A 23 16.18 28.85 -1.25
C GLY A 23 15.07 27.81 -1.21
N CYS A 24 15.13 26.87 -2.15
CA CYS A 24 14.54 25.56 -1.96
C CYS A 24 15.21 24.96 -0.71
N GLY A 25 14.59 25.11 0.46
CA GLY A 25 14.81 24.15 1.53
C GLY A 25 14.58 22.78 0.91
N SER A 26 15.57 21.89 0.98
CA SER A 26 15.39 20.51 0.53
C SER A 26 14.13 20.00 1.21
N SER A 27 13.06 19.74 0.46
CA SER A 27 11.87 19.10 0.99
C SER A 27 12.32 17.73 1.47
N VAL A 28 12.67 17.63 2.75
CA VAL A 28 13.04 16.36 3.35
C VAL A 28 11.80 15.50 3.28
N ASN A 29 11.91 14.33 2.66
CA ASN A 29 10.80 13.39 2.54
C ASN A 29 10.27 13.07 3.95
N HIS A 30 9.04 13.48 4.28
CA HIS A 30 8.47 13.32 5.61
C HIS A 30 8.46 11.84 6.06
N TYR A 31 8.32 10.88 5.14
CA TYR A 31 8.41 9.46 5.45
C TYR A 31 9.77 9.06 6.03
N LEU A 32 10.86 9.69 5.61
CA LEU A 32 12.19 9.45 6.18
C LEU A 32 12.25 9.94 7.63
N LEU A 33 11.65 11.10 7.94
CA LEU A 33 11.60 11.66 9.29
C LEU A 33 10.70 10.84 10.21
N ILE A 34 9.56 10.36 9.69
CA ILE A 34 8.66 9.42 10.39
C ILE A 34 9.45 8.15 10.75
N GLU A 35 10.13 7.54 9.77
CA GLU A 35 10.90 6.32 9.99
C GLU A 35 12.00 6.51 11.05
N GLN A 36 12.78 7.59 10.95
CA GLN A 36 13.82 7.91 11.92
C GLN A 36 13.24 8.07 13.34
N SER A 37 12.08 8.72 13.47
CA SER A 37 11.42 8.92 14.77
C SER A 37 10.93 7.59 15.36
N LEU A 38 10.32 6.73 14.54
CA LEU A 38 9.88 5.40 14.97
C LEU A 38 11.06 4.51 15.39
N LEU A 39 12.15 4.50 14.63
CA LEU A 39 13.37 3.75 14.97
C LEU A 39 14.06 4.27 16.23
N ALA A 40 13.92 5.56 16.54
CA ALA A 40 14.40 6.18 17.76
C ALA A 40 13.48 5.92 18.98
N GLY A 41 12.38 5.17 18.81
CA GLY A 41 11.41 4.92 19.88
C GLY A 41 10.56 6.15 20.24
N ASN A 42 10.40 7.11 19.32
CA ASN A 42 9.63 8.32 19.52
C ASN A 42 8.42 8.39 18.56
N PRO A 43 7.37 7.58 18.80
CA PRO A 43 6.20 7.56 17.93
C PRO A 43 5.34 8.83 18.03
N GLN A 44 5.42 9.60 19.12
CA GLN A 44 4.72 10.88 19.24
C GLN A 44 5.29 11.93 18.27
N GLN A 45 6.61 11.94 18.09
CA GLN A 45 7.23 12.79 17.07
C GLN A 45 6.82 12.37 15.65
N ALA A 46 6.76 11.06 15.37
CA ALA A 46 6.25 10.56 14.11
C ALA A 46 4.82 11.06 13.84
N ALA A 47 3.93 11.01 14.85
CA ALA A 47 2.56 11.50 14.72
C ALA A 47 2.51 13.01 14.40
N THR A 48 3.38 13.79 15.03
CA THR A 48 3.50 15.23 14.80
C THR A 48 3.97 15.53 13.37
N ILE A 49 4.96 14.78 12.87
CA ILE A 49 5.48 14.93 11.49
C ILE A 49 4.36 14.67 10.47
N VAL A 50 3.55 13.62 10.68
CA VAL A 50 2.40 13.34 9.81
C VAL A 50 1.39 14.50 9.82
N GLU A 51 1.08 15.11 10.99
CA GLU A 51 0.18 16.29 11.04
C GLU A 51 0.71 17.43 10.19
N GLN A 52 1.99 17.74 10.38
CA GLN A 52 2.64 18.89 9.73
C GLN A 52 2.71 18.68 8.21
N ALA A 53 2.89 17.43 7.78
CA ALA A 53 2.90 17.04 6.38
C ALA A 53 1.51 16.97 5.72
N LYS A 54 0.39 17.20 6.45
CA LYS A 54 -0.98 17.12 5.90
C LYS A 54 -1.16 17.88 4.58
N GLY A 55 -0.53 19.06 4.46
CA GLY A 55 -0.56 19.86 3.24
C GLY A 55 0.07 19.19 2.03
N GLU A 56 1.09 18.34 2.24
CA GLU A 56 1.83 17.63 1.18
C GLU A 56 0.99 16.53 0.52
N TYR A 57 0.06 15.91 1.24
CA TYR A 57 -0.86 14.90 0.70
C TYR A 57 -1.87 15.52 -0.28
N GLY A 58 -2.29 16.77 -0.01
CA GLY A 58 -3.31 17.47 -0.78
C GLY A 58 -4.69 16.79 -0.76
N ALA A 59 -5.66 17.39 -1.46
CA ALA A 59 -7.05 16.90 -1.46
C ALA A 59 -7.23 15.50 -2.05
N LYS A 60 -6.32 15.07 -2.95
CA LYS A 60 -6.35 13.75 -3.59
C LYS A 60 -5.73 12.66 -2.72
N GLY A 61 -4.82 13.02 -1.81
CA GLY A 61 -4.16 12.12 -0.87
C GLY A 61 -4.86 12.03 0.49
N ARG A 62 -6.10 12.55 0.61
CA ARG A 62 -6.82 12.59 1.89
C ARG A 62 -6.93 11.23 2.58
N LEU A 63 -7.38 10.20 1.85
CA LEU A 63 -7.47 8.84 2.40
C LEU A 63 -6.10 8.32 2.86
N LEU A 64 -5.03 8.57 2.08
CA LEU A 64 -3.68 8.16 2.47
C LEU A 64 -3.22 8.85 3.75
N TYR A 65 -3.47 10.15 3.87
CA TYR A 65 -3.19 10.92 5.08
C TYR A 65 -3.92 10.34 6.30
N GLU A 66 -5.21 10.06 6.18
CA GLU A 66 -6.02 9.52 7.28
C GLU A 66 -5.52 8.13 7.70
N MET A 67 -5.15 7.25 6.75
CA MET A 67 -4.57 5.95 7.06
C MET A 67 -3.19 6.06 7.74
N ASP A 68 -2.28 6.87 7.20
CA ASP A 68 -0.94 7.08 7.78
C ASP A 68 -1.05 7.67 9.19
N ARG A 69 -1.90 8.68 9.35
CA ARG A 69 -2.10 9.32 10.65
C ARG A 69 -2.74 8.37 11.65
N GLY A 70 -3.77 7.63 11.24
CA GLY A 70 -4.41 6.62 12.07
C GLY A 70 -3.42 5.59 12.59
N LEU A 71 -2.60 5.03 11.71
CA LEU A 71 -1.59 4.03 12.09
C LEU A 71 -0.52 4.61 13.03
N VAL A 72 0.04 5.78 12.71
CA VAL A 72 1.10 6.37 13.55
C VAL A 72 0.56 6.79 14.92
N LEU A 73 -0.69 7.25 15.01
CA LEU A 73 -1.35 7.50 16.30
C LEU A 73 -1.52 6.21 17.12
N GLN A 74 -1.87 5.09 16.48
CA GLN A 74 -1.98 3.79 17.14
C GLN A 74 -0.63 3.35 17.71
N VAL A 75 0.44 3.46 16.91
CA VAL A 75 1.81 3.15 17.36
C VAL A 75 2.26 4.10 18.47
N ALA A 76 1.76 5.34 18.49
CA ALA A 76 2.02 6.31 19.56
C ALA A 76 1.18 6.10 20.83
N GLY A 77 0.33 5.06 20.88
CA GLY A 77 -0.56 4.77 21.99
C GLY A 77 -1.78 5.70 22.10
N GLN A 78 -2.04 6.50 21.07
CA GLN A 78 -3.16 7.46 21.03
C GLN A 78 -4.38 6.80 20.37
N TYR A 79 -4.89 5.74 21.00
CA TYR A 79 -5.89 4.83 20.42
C TYR A 79 -7.22 5.52 20.07
N GLU A 80 -7.75 6.39 20.93
CA GLU A 80 -8.99 7.13 20.65
C GLU A 80 -8.85 8.04 19.42
N GLN A 81 -7.75 8.79 19.34
CA GLN A 81 -7.47 9.68 18.20
C GLN A 81 -7.23 8.88 16.92
N SER A 82 -6.51 7.77 17.03
CA SER A 82 -6.31 6.83 15.92
C SER A 82 -7.65 6.34 15.38
N SER A 83 -8.54 5.85 16.25
CA SER A 83 -9.87 5.37 15.84
C SER A 83 -10.73 6.46 15.20
N ALA A 84 -10.69 7.69 15.73
CA ALA A 84 -11.44 8.81 15.16
C ALA A 84 -10.96 9.19 13.75
N VAL A 85 -9.65 9.18 13.51
CA VAL A 85 -9.08 9.44 12.18
C VAL A 85 -9.37 8.27 11.22
N LEU A 86 -9.30 7.03 11.70
CA LEU A 86 -9.58 5.85 10.90
C LEU A 86 -11.07 5.69 10.55
N GLU A 87 -12.00 6.23 11.34
CA GLU A 87 -13.40 6.34 10.95
C GLU A 87 -13.55 7.25 9.71
N GLN A 88 -12.84 8.38 9.66
CA GLN A 88 -12.83 9.26 8.48
C GLN A 88 -12.25 8.55 7.25
N ALA A 89 -11.18 7.77 7.44
CA ALA A 89 -10.61 6.94 6.38
C ALA A 89 -11.66 5.94 5.85
N GLU A 90 -12.42 5.30 6.73
CA GLU A 90 -13.46 4.34 6.35
C GLU A 90 -14.59 5.01 5.54
N GLU A 91 -15.05 6.20 5.97
CA GLU A 91 -16.03 7.00 5.20
C GLU A 91 -15.50 7.38 3.81
N ASP A 92 -14.22 7.75 3.72
CA ASP A 92 -13.58 8.10 2.46
C ASP A 92 -13.41 6.89 1.53
N VAL A 93 -13.16 5.70 2.08
CA VAL A 93 -13.18 4.44 1.31
C VAL A 93 -14.56 4.22 0.68
N GLU A 94 -15.65 4.34 1.44
CA GLU A 94 -17.02 4.17 0.91
C GLU A 94 -17.38 5.21 -0.17
N ARG A 95 -16.98 6.45 0.06
CA ARG A 95 -17.19 7.56 -0.87
C ARG A 95 -16.45 7.35 -2.19
N LEU A 96 -15.18 6.98 -2.13
CA LEU A 96 -14.36 6.71 -3.31
C LEU A 96 -14.82 5.44 -4.02
N TYR A 97 -15.20 4.41 -3.28
CA TYR A 97 -15.81 3.20 -3.83
C TYR A 97 -17.04 3.52 -4.69
N THR A 98 -17.97 4.32 -4.16
CA THR A 98 -19.18 4.75 -4.87
C THR A 98 -18.85 5.55 -6.14
N ARG A 99 -17.84 6.42 -6.09
CA ARG A 99 -17.41 7.22 -7.24
C ARG A 99 -16.77 6.38 -8.34
N SER A 100 -15.91 5.43 -7.98
CA SER A 100 -15.23 4.55 -8.93
C SER A 100 -16.23 3.75 -9.81
N ILE A 101 -17.39 3.39 -9.25
CA ILE A 101 -18.48 2.72 -9.97
C ILE A 101 -19.22 3.68 -10.93
N ARG A 102 -19.34 4.96 -10.55
CA ARG A 102 -20.13 5.97 -11.29
C ARG A 102 -19.32 6.76 -12.31
N THR A 103 -17.99 6.80 -12.24
CA THR A 103 -17.17 7.73 -13.02
C THR A 103 -15.84 7.13 -13.46
N GLU A 104 -15.75 6.70 -14.71
CA GLU A 104 -14.48 6.56 -15.45
C GLU A 104 -14.70 7.07 -16.86
N THR A 105 -14.11 8.20 -17.28
CA THR A 105 -14.06 8.51 -18.73
C THR A 105 -13.05 9.57 -19.19
N ALA A 106 -12.59 10.55 -18.38
CA ALA A 106 -11.69 11.61 -18.88
C ALA A 106 -10.27 11.61 -18.29
N ALA A 107 -10.10 11.46 -16.96
CA ALA A 107 -8.79 11.50 -16.31
C ALA A 107 -7.90 10.28 -16.63
N PHE A 108 -8.53 9.13 -16.90
CA PHE A 108 -7.89 7.86 -17.23
C PHE A 108 -6.91 7.96 -18.41
N LEU A 109 -7.24 8.76 -19.43
CA LEU A 109 -6.42 8.89 -20.64
C LEU A 109 -5.45 10.07 -20.58
N THR A 110 -5.47 10.87 -19.51
CA THR A 110 -4.72 12.13 -19.44
C THR A 110 -3.67 12.12 -18.32
N ASN A 111 -4.06 11.86 -17.07
CA ASN A 111 -3.12 11.84 -15.92
C ASN A 111 -3.70 11.09 -14.70
N ASP A 112 -3.04 10.01 -14.24
CA ASP A 112 -3.46 9.29 -13.02
C ASP A 112 -3.30 10.12 -11.74
N ASN A 113 -2.34 11.06 -11.69
CA ASN A 113 -2.19 11.97 -10.54
C ASN A 113 -3.36 12.98 -10.44
N ALA A 114 -4.30 12.96 -11.39
CA ALA A 114 -5.55 13.71 -11.29
C ALA A 114 -6.59 13.00 -10.39
N LEU A 115 -6.45 11.70 -10.15
CA LEU A 115 -7.40 10.90 -9.39
C LEU A 115 -7.07 10.90 -7.88
N PRO A 116 -8.09 10.81 -7.00
CA PRO A 116 -7.86 10.54 -5.59
C PRO A 116 -7.19 9.18 -5.39
N TYR A 117 -6.36 9.06 -4.34
CA TYR A 117 -5.85 7.78 -3.89
C TYR A 117 -6.96 6.97 -3.22
N GLU A 118 -7.24 5.78 -3.75
CA GLU A 118 -8.37 4.93 -3.31
C GLU A 118 -7.95 3.82 -2.33
N GLY A 119 -6.65 3.57 -2.14
CA GLY A 119 -6.14 2.46 -1.36
C GLY A 119 -6.34 1.08 -1.99
N ASP A 120 -5.67 0.09 -1.43
CA ASP A 120 -5.78 -1.31 -1.81
C ASP A 120 -6.78 -2.07 -0.92
N ALA A 121 -7.33 -3.17 -1.44
CA ALA A 121 -8.32 -3.98 -0.71
C ALA A 121 -7.83 -4.44 0.68
N TYR A 122 -6.55 -4.77 0.82
CA TYR A 122 -5.96 -5.13 2.11
C TYR A 122 -5.82 -3.94 3.06
N GLU A 123 -5.61 -2.74 2.54
CA GLU A 123 -5.51 -1.51 3.33
C GLU A 123 -6.87 -1.15 3.91
N HIS A 124 -7.94 -1.33 3.13
CA HIS A 124 -9.32 -1.13 3.61
C HIS A 124 -9.67 -2.05 4.77
N VAL A 125 -9.29 -3.33 4.70
CA VAL A 125 -9.48 -4.28 5.82
C VAL A 125 -8.61 -3.88 7.01
N MET A 126 -7.39 -3.40 6.77
CA MET A 126 -6.46 -2.99 7.82
C MET A 126 -7.00 -1.82 8.66
N ILE A 127 -7.79 -0.91 8.07
CA ILE A 127 -8.44 0.18 8.82
C ILE A 127 -9.25 -0.39 9.99
N ASN A 128 -10.16 -1.34 9.72
CA ASN A 128 -10.98 -1.94 10.78
C ASN A 128 -10.16 -2.85 11.70
N VAL A 129 -9.11 -3.53 11.22
CA VAL A 129 -8.19 -4.31 12.07
C VAL A 129 -7.50 -3.42 13.09
N VAL A 130 -6.97 -2.26 12.67
CA VAL A 130 -6.31 -1.32 13.59
C VAL A 130 -7.31 -0.71 14.57
N LYS A 131 -8.53 -0.34 14.12
CA LYS A 131 -9.60 0.12 15.01
C LYS A 131 -9.99 -0.94 16.04
N ALA A 132 -10.11 -2.21 15.63
CA ALA A 132 -10.41 -3.32 16.54
C ALA A 132 -9.33 -3.47 17.62
N LEU A 133 -8.06 -3.36 17.25
CA LEU A 133 -6.93 -3.39 18.19
C LEU A 133 -6.93 -2.19 19.13
N ASN A 134 -7.22 -0.99 18.62
CA ASN A 134 -7.37 0.22 19.43
C ASN A 134 -8.45 0.07 20.52
N TYR A 135 -9.59 -0.55 20.18
CA TYR A 135 -10.64 -0.80 21.16
C TYR A 135 -10.24 -1.92 22.13
N ALA A 136 -9.66 -3.01 21.63
CA ALA A 136 -9.27 -4.16 22.45
C ALA A 136 -8.24 -3.80 23.53
N VAL A 137 -7.20 -3.02 23.19
CA VAL A 137 -6.16 -2.60 24.15
C VAL A 137 -6.71 -1.67 25.25
N GLN A 138 -7.82 -0.98 24.99
CA GLN A 138 -8.53 -0.13 25.95
C GLN A 138 -9.56 -0.90 26.79
N GLY A 139 -9.74 -2.21 26.53
CA GLY A 139 -10.75 -3.05 27.19
C GLY A 139 -12.16 -2.91 26.59
N TYR A 140 -12.32 -2.18 25.49
CA TYR A 140 -13.58 -1.95 24.80
C TYR A 140 -13.89 -3.10 23.83
N LEU A 141 -14.13 -4.29 24.38
CA LEU A 141 -14.30 -5.51 23.58
C LEU A 141 -15.56 -5.46 22.71
N GLN A 142 -16.65 -4.84 23.15
CA GLN A 142 -17.89 -4.76 22.36
C GLN A 142 -17.71 -3.89 21.11
N GLU A 143 -17.00 -2.79 21.25
CA GLU A 143 -16.60 -1.88 20.18
C GLU A 143 -15.62 -2.58 19.23
N ALA A 144 -14.66 -3.36 19.76
CA ALA A 144 -13.79 -4.19 18.93
C ALA A 144 -14.60 -5.20 18.10
N LEU A 145 -15.66 -5.80 18.66
CA LEU A 145 -16.56 -6.69 17.92
C LEU A 145 -17.40 -5.97 16.85
N VAL A 146 -17.66 -4.67 16.98
CA VAL A 146 -18.28 -3.89 15.89
C VAL A 146 -17.33 -3.86 14.70
N GLU A 147 -16.05 -3.57 14.94
CA GLU A 147 -15.03 -3.53 13.89
C GLU A 147 -14.79 -4.92 13.26
N VAL A 148 -14.83 -5.99 14.05
CA VAL A 148 -14.78 -7.37 13.54
C VAL A 148 -15.90 -7.66 12.54
N ARG A 149 -17.14 -7.21 12.83
CA ARG A 149 -18.27 -7.38 11.90
C ARG A 149 -18.09 -6.52 10.65
N ARG A 150 -17.49 -5.32 10.77
CA ARG A 150 -17.12 -4.48 9.61
C ARG A 150 -16.06 -5.15 8.74
N VAL A 151 -15.07 -5.82 9.33
CA VAL A 151 -14.09 -6.65 8.59
C VAL A 151 -14.79 -7.72 7.76
N ASP A 152 -15.70 -8.49 8.35
CA ASP A 152 -16.44 -9.54 7.63
C ASP A 152 -17.29 -8.96 6.50
N HIS A 153 -17.99 -7.85 6.75
CA HIS A 153 -18.74 -7.14 5.73
C HIS A 153 -17.84 -6.68 4.57
N ARG A 154 -16.70 -6.07 4.89
CA ARG A 154 -15.71 -5.57 3.92
C ARG A 154 -15.17 -6.70 3.04
N LEU A 155 -14.76 -7.81 3.63
CA LEU A 155 -14.25 -8.98 2.90
C LEU A 155 -15.32 -9.59 1.96
N ASN A 156 -16.59 -9.54 2.36
CA ASN A 156 -17.70 -9.96 1.50
C ASN A 156 -17.88 -9.02 0.31
N VAL A 157 -17.95 -7.71 0.54
CA VAL A 157 -18.08 -6.69 -0.51
C VAL A 157 -16.93 -6.76 -1.52
N LEU A 158 -15.69 -6.85 -1.04
CA LEU A 158 -14.50 -6.99 -1.89
C LEU A 158 -14.54 -8.28 -2.73
N GLY A 159 -15.13 -9.35 -2.17
CA GLY A 159 -15.34 -10.62 -2.86
C GLY A 159 -16.35 -10.60 -3.99
N ASP A 160 -17.33 -9.72 -3.93
CA ASP A 160 -18.40 -9.63 -4.92
C ASP A 160 -17.98 -8.76 -6.12
N ARG A 161 -17.00 -7.85 -5.94
CA ARG A 161 -16.48 -6.94 -6.99
C ARG A 161 -15.71 -7.65 -8.11
N VAL A 162 -15.05 -8.78 -7.82
CA VAL A 162 -14.14 -9.45 -8.77
C VAL A 162 -14.78 -10.70 -9.36
N LYS A 163 -15.07 -10.67 -10.67
CA LYS A 163 -15.39 -11.89 -11.44
C LYS A 163 -14.10 -12.68 -11.66
N GLY A 164 -13.86 -13.72 -10.86
CA GLY A 164 -12.67 -14.57 -10.96
C GLY A 164 -12.45 -15.44 -9.72
N LEU A 165 -11.57 -16.45 -9.82
CA LEU A 165 -11.24 -17.42 -8.77
C LEU A 165 -10.20 -16.90 -7.75
N ASP A 166 -9.49 -15.82 -8.08
CA ASP A 166 -8.45 -15.21 -7.24
C ASP A 166 -8.98 -13.94 -6.56
N LYS A 167 -9.74 -14.09 -5.47
CA LYS A 167 -10.43 -12.98 -4.80
C LYS A 167 -9.73 -12.59 -3.50
N TYR A 168 -9.56 -11.29 -3.24
CA TYR A 168 -9.25 -10.76 -1.90
C TYR A 168 -10.49 -10.88 -0.97
N ARG A 169 -10.89 -12.12 -0.66
CA ARG A 169 -11.96 -12.48 0.30
C ARG A 169 -11.42 -13.03 1.61
N ASN A 170 -10.15 -13.37 1.60
CA ASN A 170 -9.51 -14.24 2.55
C ASN A 170 -8.31 -13.52 3.13
N ASP A 171 -8.52 -12.84 4.26
CA ASP A 171 -7.45 -12.31 5.09
C ASP A 171 -7.34 -13.20 6.33
N GLY A 172 -6.35 -14.09 6.33
CA GLY A 172 -6.15 -15.06 7.41
C GLY A 172 -5.88 -14.40 8.75
N PHE A 173 -5.13 -13.29 8.76
CA PHE A 173 -4.84 -12.57 10.00
C PHE A 173 -6.07 -11.83 10.52
N ALA A 174 -6.77 -11.08 9.66
CA ALA A 174 -7.95 -10.33 10.09
C ALA A 174 -9.02 -11.27 10.68
N ARG A 175 -9.24 -12.43 10.03
CA ARG A 175 -10.16 -13.46 10.55
C ARG A 175 -9.66 -14.12 11.84
N TYR A 176 -8.35 -14.32 11.97
CA TYR A 176 -7.80 -14.88 13.21
C TYR A 176 -7.99 -13.92 14.39
N LEU A 177 -7.68 -12.64 14.17
CA LEU A 177 -7.93 -11.58 15.15
C LEU A 177 -9.42 -11.51 15.53
N SER A 178 -10.33 -11.62 14.56
CA SER A 178 -11.77 -11.72 14.84
C SER A 178 -12.11 -12.85 15.82
N GLY A 179 -11.52 -14.03 15.62
CA GLY A 179 -11.72 -15.17 16.53
C GLY A 179 -11.20 -14.91 17.93
N ILE A 180 -9.99 -14.33 18.03
CA ILE A 180 -9.39 -13.95 19.33
C ILE A 180 -10.31 -12.97 20.07
N LEU A 181 -10.86 -11.97 19.38
CA LEU A 181 -11.72 -10.97 19.99
C LEU A 181 -13.11 -11.50 20.38
N TYR A 182 -13.72 -12.36 19.55
CA TYR A 182 -14.96 -13.05 19.93
C TYR A 182 -14.76 -13.89 21.19
N GLU A 183 -13.64 -14.59 21.25
CA GLU A 183 -13.35 -15.44 22.40
C GLU A 183 -13.06 -14.63 23.67
N ALA A 184 -12.30 -13.53 23.56
CA ALA A 184 -12.06 -12.60 24.65
C ALA A 184 -13.37 -12.00 25.20
N ALA A 185 -14.37 -11.82 24.34
CA ALA A 185 -15.71 -11.38 24.71
C ALA A 185 -16.62 -12.50 25.25
N GLY A 186 -16.14 -13.74 25.33
CA GLY A 186 -16.87 -14.92 25.81
C GLY A 186 -17.74 -15.62 24.75
N ASP A 187 -17.72 -15.16 23.49
CA ASP A 187 -18.51 -15.73 22.40
C ASP A 187 -17.76 -16.87 21.69
N ARG A 188 -17.72 -18.03 22.36
CA ARG A 188 -16.98 -19.21 21.88
C ARG A 188 -17.47 -19.75 20.54
N ASN A 189 -18.77 -19.65 20.26
CA ASN A 189 -19.35 -20.14 19.00
C ASN A 189 -18.84 -19.30 17.82
N ASN A 190 -18.92 -17.98 17.91
CA ASN A 190 -18.40 -17.10 16.86
C ASN A 190 -16.87 -17.14 16.78
N ALA A 191 -16.18 -17.32 17.91
CA ALA A 191 -14.74 -17.55 17.91
C ALA A 191 -14.34 -18.77 17.09
N PHE A 192 -14.98 -19.93 17.32
CA PHE A 192 -14.72 -21.15 16.54
C PHE A 192 -14.96 -20.93 15.04
N ILE A 193 -16.07 -20.29 14.67
CA ILE A 193 -16.38 -19.98 13.26
C ILE A 193 -15.30 -19.08 12.65
N ALA A 194 -14.89 -18.03 13.35
CA ALA A 194 -13.85 -17.11 12.89
C ALA A 194 -12.48 -17.82 12.76
N TYR A 195 -12.10 -18.68 13.71
CA TYR A 195 -10.89 -19.50 13.62
C TYR A 195 -10.92 -20.45 12.43
N ARG A 196 -12.05 -21.11 12.16
CA ARG A 196 -12.20 -21.98 11.00
C ARG A 196 -12.00 -21.19 9.71
N ASN A 197 -12.69 -20.05 9.60
CA ASN A 197 -12.59 -19.18 8.43
C ASN A 197 -11.15 -18.62 8.27
N ALA A 198 -10.45 -18.35 9.38
CA ALA A 198 -9.06 -17.92 9.37
C ALA A 198 -8.15 -19.02 8.81
N TYR A 199 -8.31 -20.26 9.29
CA TYR A 199 -7.53 -21.40 8.81
C TYR A 199 -7.76 -21.65 7.32
N GLU A 200 -9.02 -21.66 6.87
CA GLU A 200 -9.37 -21.75 5.45
C GLU A 200 -8.74 -20.62 4.61
N ALA A 201 -8.74 -19.39 5.14
CA ALA A 201 -8.10 -18.26 4.49
C ALA A 201 -6.58 -18.43 4.37
N TYR A 202 -5.89 -18.89 5.42
CA TYR A 202 -4.46 -19.22 5.37
C TYR A 202 -4.16 -20.29 4.33
N GLN A 203 -4.98 -21.33 4.25
CA GLN A 203 -4.81 -22.40 3.26
C GLN A 203 -5.00 -21.87 1.83
N ALA A 204 -5.99 -21.02 1.60
CA ALA A 204 -6.24 -20.39 0.31
C ALA A 204 -5.12 -19.42 -0.11
N MET A 205 -4.49 -18.72 0.85
CA MET A 205 -3.40 -17.78 0.55
C MET A 205 -2.02 -18.43 0.45
N LYS A 206 -1.84 -19.68 0.88
CA LYS A 206 -0.54 -20.34 1.03
C LYS A 206 0.34 -20.26 -0.21
N GLY A 207 -0.25 -20.43 -1.40
CA GLY A 207 0.48 -20.43 -2.67
C GLY A 207 1.17 -19.11 -3.03
N TRP A 208 0.50 -17.98 -2.81
CA TRP A 208 1.04 -16.65 -3.17
C TRP A 208 1.67 -15.91 -1.98
N SER A 209 1.17 -16.14 -0.76
CA SER A 209 1.67 -15.45 0.44
C SER A 209 2.91 -16.11 1.05
N ARG A 210 3.14 -17.40 0.74
CA ARG A 210 4.13 -18.27 1.39
C ARG A 210 3.98 -18.28 2.92
N LEU A 211 2.77 -18.04 3.40
CA LEU A 211 2.42 -18.03 4.81
C LEU A 211 1.58 -19.27 5.13
N SER A 212 1.93 -19.95 6.21
CA SER A 212 1.11 -21.02 6.78
C SER A 212 0.25 -20.46 7.91
N ALA A 213 -0.84 -21.14 8.24
CA ALA A 213 -1.61 -20.83 9.44
C ALA A 213 -0.70 -20.91 10.69
N PRO A 214 -0.75 -19.91 11.60
CA PRO A 214 -0.02 -19.96 12.86
C PRO A 214 -0.35 -21.23 13.66
N LEU A 215 0.64 -21.76 14.40
CA LEU A 215 0.44 -22.90 15.28
C LEU A 215 -0.59 -22.58 16.38
N SER A 216 -0.58 -21.34 16.87
CA SER A 216 -1.56 -20.84 17.83
C SER A 216 -3.00 -20.99 17.32
N LEU A 217 -3.26 -20.68 16.05
CA LEU A 217 -4.59 -20.84 15.44
C LEU A 217 -5.03 -22.31 15.37
N GLN A 218 -4.11 -23.23 15.09
CA GLN A 218 -4.42 -24.67 15.10
C GLN A 218 -4.78 -25.16 16.51
N THR A 219 -4.07 -24.65 17.52
CA THR A 219 -4.34 -24.92 18.93
C THR A 219 -5.71 -24.36 19.34
N ASP A 220 -6.02 -23.13 18.93
CA ASP A 220 -7.32 -22.49 19.19
C ASP A 220 -8.49 -23.24 18.55
N LEU A 221 -8.31 -23.78 17.34
CA LEU A 221 -9.31 -24.63 16.68
C LEU A 221 -9.60 -25.91 17.44
N LEU A 222 -8.55 -26.64 17.86
CA LEU A 222 -8.72 -27.84 18.68
C LEU A 222 -9.40 -27.52 20.00
N ARG A 223 -8.95 -26.45 20.67
CA ARG A 223 -9.46 -26.03 21.97
C ARG A 223 -10.93 -25.60 21.93
N THR A 224 -11.31 -24.80 20.94
CA THR A 224 -12.70 -24.35 20.79
C THR A 224 -13.62 -25.46 20.28
N ALA A 225 -13.16 -26.35 19.40
CA ALA A 225 -13.93 -27.51 18.97
C ALA A 225 -14.25 -28.46 20.14
N ASP A 226 -13.25 -28.78 20.97
CA ASP A 226 -13.43 -29.61 22.16
C ASP A 226 -14.38 -28.95 23.18
N ALA A 227 -14.14 -27.67 23.48
CA ALA A 227 -14.96 -26.91 24.44
C ALA A 227 -16.44 -26.78 24.02
N LEU A 228 -16.73 -26.83 22.72
CA LEU A 228 -18.08 -26.80 22.16
C LEU A 228 -18.69 -28.21 21.95
N GLY A 229 -17.92 -29.28 22.20
CA GLY A 229 -18.36 -30.65 21.99
C GLY A 229 -18.48 -31.05 20.52
N LEU A 230 -17.79 -30.35 19.61
CA LEU A 230 -17.80 -30.59 18.16
C LEU A 230 -16.87 -31.76 17.80
N LYS A 231 -17.28 -32.98 18.17
CA LYS A 231 -16.45 -34.19 18.08
C LYS A 231 -15.92 -34.48 16.66
N THR A 232 -16.75 -34.28 15.64
CA THR A 232 -16.36 -34.57 14.26
C THR A 232 -15.30 -33.60 13.76
N GLU A 233 -15.49 -32.30 14.00
CA GLU A 233 -14.53 -31.25 13.67
C GLU A 233 -13.24 -31.41 14.46
N PHE A 234 -13.34 -31.71 15.76
CA PHE A 234 -12.19 -31.96 16.62
C PHE A 234 -11.32 -33.11 16.08
N GLU A 235 -11.91 -34.27 15.77
CA GLU A 235 -11.16 -35.41 15.21
C GLU A 235 -10.55 -35.09 13.84
N SER A 236 -11.28 -34.36 12.99
CA SER A 236 -10.75 -33.88 11.70
C SER A 236 -9.52 -32.99 11.89
N TYR A 237 -9.57 -32.04 12.83
CA TYR A 237 -8.44 -31.18 13.14
C TYR A 237 -7.29 -31.94 13.80
N ARG A 238 -7.56 -32.90 14.68
CA ARG A 238 -6.52 -33.77 15.26
C ARG A 238 -5.74 -34.54 14.19
N GLN A 239 -6.42 -35.00 13.15
CA GLN A 239 -5.79 -35.66 12.00
C GLN A 239 -5.03 -34.68 11.11
N ALA A 240 -5.57 -33.47 10.90
CA ALA A 240 -4.91 -32.44 10.10
C ALA A 240 -3.68 -31.83 10.79
N PHE A 241 -3.65 -31.86 12.13
CA PHE A 241 -2.64 -31.23 12.98
C PHE A 241 -1.92 -32.27 13.88
N PRO A 242 -1.28 -33.30 13.31
CA PRO A 242 -0.70 -34.40 14.08
C PRO A 242 0.40 -33.95 15.05
N ASP A 243 1.11 -32.87 14.69
CA ASP A 243 2.24 -32.33 15.44
C ASP A 243 1.82 -31.34 16.55
N VAL A 244 0.52 -30.98 16.62
CA VAL A 244 0.02 -30.07 17.65
C VAL A 244 -0.26 -30.86 18.92
N PRO A 245 0.46 -30.60 20.03
CA PRO A 245 0.20 -31.28 21.28
C PRO A 245 -1.18 -30.89 21.79
N TRP A 246 -1.97 -31.88 22.18
CA TRP A 246 -3.29 -31.67 22.77
C TRP A 246 -3.32 -32.27 24.17
N SER A 247 -3.79 -31.48 25.14
CA SER A 247 -4.06 -31.93 26.50
C SER A 247 -5.48 -31.51 26.87
N PRO A 248 -6.36 -32.42 27.32
CA PRO A 248 -7.72 -32.08 27.69
C PRO A 248 -7.75 -31.01 28.78
N SER A 249 -8.57 -29.98 28.58
CA SER A 249 -8.79 -28.85 29.51
C SER A 249 -9.15 -29.29 30.94
N SER A 250 -9.65 -30.51 31.12
CA SER A 250 -9.99 -31.12 32.40
C SER A 250 -8.79 -31.59 33.24
N SER A 251 -7.57 -31.53 32.71
CA SER A 251 -6.37 -32.07 33.37
C SER A 251 -5.48 -31.03 34.08
N SER A 252 -5.74 -29.73 33.89
CA SER A 252 -5.05 -28.65 34.62
C SER A 252 -5.96 -28.09 35.73
N SER A 253 -5.93 -28.75 36.89
CA SER A 253 -6.12 -28.15 38.23
C SER A 253 -7.24 -27.12 38.48
N GLY A 254 -8.33 -27.03 37.70
CA GLY A 254 -9.41 -26.06 37.96
C GLY A 254 -8.97 -24.59 38.06
N GLU A 255 -7.74 -24.26 37.67
CA GLU A 255 -7.21 -22.90 37.70
C GLU A 255 -7.65 -22.18 36.42
N GLU A 256 -8.39 -21.10 36.59
CA GLU A 256 -8.75 -20.19 35.50
C GLU A 256 -7.49 -19.43 35.09
N LEU A 257 -6.77 -19.93 34.08
CA LEU A 257 -5.55 -19.29 33.58
C LEU A 257 -5.90 -18.03 32.78
N ALA A 258 -5.15 -16.95 33.01
CA ALA A 258 -5.23 -15.76 32.18
C ALA A 258 -4.65 -16.04 30.78
N HIS A 259 -5.32 -15.55 29.73
CA HIS A 259 -4.81 -15.59 28.36
C HIS A 259 -4.19 -14.23 28.02
N VAL A 260 -2.93 -14.24 27.61
CA VAL A 260 -2.23 -13.05 27.11
C VAL A 260 -1.95 -13.24 25.61
N VAL A 261 -2.40 -12.28 24.80
CA VAL A 261 -2.12 -12.24 23.37
C VAL A 261 -1.15 -11.10 23.08
N MET A 262 -0.02 -11.42 22.45
CA MET A 262 0.97 -10.44 22.00
C MET A 262 0.89 -10.28 20.48
N ILE A 263 0.73 -9.04 20.03
CA ILE A 263 0.76 -8.69 18.61
C ILE A 263 1.87 -7.66 18.43
N SER A 264 2.81 -7.95 17.53
CA SER A 264 3.96 -7.11 17.25
C SER A 264 4.06 -6.75 15.77
N TYR A 265 4.48 -5.51 15.51
CA TYR A 265 4.62 -4.95 14.17
C TYR A 265 6.09 -4.94 13.80
N ASN A 266 6.48 -5.79 12.87
CA ASN A 266 7.89 -6.01 12.54
C ASN A 266 8.20 -5.64 11.10
N GLY A 267 9.08 -4.65 10.91
CA GLY A 267 9.62 -4.26 9.61
C GLY A 267 8.91 -3.07 8.96
N ARG A 268 9.08 -2.93 7.64
CA ARG A 268 8.56 -1.83 6.84
C ARG A 268 7.75 -2.36 5.66
N ALA A 269 6.71 -1.62 5.27
CA ALA A 269 5.97 -1.89 4.05
C ALA A 269 6.88 -1.79 2.80
N PRO A 270 6.56 -2.49 1.69
CA PRO A 270 7.33 -2.37 0.46
C PRO A 270 7.25 -0.94 -0.09
N ARG A 271 8.32 -0.47 -0.75
CA ARG A 271 8.28 0.82 -1.46
C ARG A 271 7.66 0.63 -2.82
N LYS A 272 6.87 1.61 -3.26
CA LYS A 272 6.41 1.70 -4.65
C LYS A 272 7.37 2.58 -5.43
N GLU A 273 7.87 2.06 -6.55
CA GLU A 273 8.81 2.74 -7.43
C GLU A 273 8.35 2.62 -8.89
N ASP A 274 8.80 3.55 -9.72
CA ASP A 274 8.50 3.52 -11.16
C ASP A 274 9.46 2.59 -11.91
N MET A 275 8.88 1.74 -12.73
CA MET A 275 9.57 0.93 -13.73
C MET A 275 9.17 1.40 -15.13
N PHE A 276 10.13 1.91 -15.87
CA PHE A 276 9.90 2.38 -17.24
C PHE A 276 10.01 1.24 -18.26
N LEU A 277 9.02 1.16 -19.16
CA LEU A 277 9.00 0.30 -20.33
C LEU A 277 9.04 1.17 -21.59
N ASP A 278 10.05 0.96 -22.43
CA ASP A 278 10.20 1.68 -23.70
C ASP A 278 9.57 0.85 -24.84
N LEU A 279 8.53 1.41 -25.46
CA LEU A 279 7.73 0.78 -26.52
C LEU A 279 8.10 1.37 -27.89
N PRO A 280 8.81 0.64 -28.75
CA PRO A 280 9.10 1.09 -30.11
C PRO A 280 7.84 1.01 -31.00
N ILE A 281 7.55 2.07 -31.75
CA ILE A 281 6.37 2.16 -32.62
C ILE A 281 6.73 2.03 -34.12
N SER A 282 8.00 1.79 -34.44
CA SER A 282 8.47 1.55 -35.81
C SER A 282 9.56 0.47 -35.86
N LEU A 283 9.75 -0.14 -37.04
CA LEU A 283 10.79 -1.16 -37.27
C LEU A 283 12.20 -0.62 -36.99
N ASP A 284 12.46 0.63 -37.35
CA ASP A 284 13.73 1.31 -37.06
C ASP A 284 13.94 1.48 -35.55
N ALA A 285 12.88 1.80 -34.81
CA ALA A 285 12.94 1.90 -33.35
C ALA A 285 13.13 0.54 -32.67
N ILE A 286 12.58 -0.54 -33.24
CA ILE A 286 12.83 -1.89 -32.75
C ILE A 286 14.32 -2.22 -32.86
N GLN A 287 14.96 -1.92 -33.99
CA GLN A 287 16.41 -2.10 -34.15
C GLN A 287 17.19 -1.28 -33.11
N LEU A 288 16.81 -0.01 -32.89
CA LEU A 288 17.44 0.87 -31.91
C LEU A 288 17.32 0.34 -30.47
N VAL A 289 16.13 -0.11 -30.06
CA VAL A 289 15.90 -0.71 -28.74
C VAL A 289 16.67 -2.03 -28.58
N LEU A 290 16.74 -2.86 -29.63
CA LEU A 290 17.47 -4.14 -29.61
C LEU A 290 18.99 -3.96 -29.56
N LEU A 291 19.54 -2.98 -30.29
CA LEU A 291 20.96 -2.64 -30.27
C LEU A 291 21.39 -2.17 -28.86
N ASN A 292 20.56 -1.39 -28.18
CA ASN A 292 20.87 -0.88 -26.85
C ASN A 292 20.55 -1.87 -25.71
N ARG A 293 19.66 -2.84 -25.92
CA ARG A 293 19.41 -3.94 -24.97
C ARG A 293 20.62 -4.84 -24.75
N GLY A 294 21.54 -4.93 -25.71
CA GLY A 294 22.73 -5.78 -25.65
C GLY A 294 23.89 -5.21 -24.83
N VAL A 295 23.94 -3.90 -24.58
CA VAL A 295 25.16 -3.23 -24.09
C VAL A 295 25.09 -2.83 -22.61
N PHE A 296 23.91 -2.67 -22.00
CA PHE A 296 23.81 -2.08 -20.66
C PHE A 296 22.89 -2.85 -19.69
N ARG A 297 23.41 -3.96 -19.14
CA ARG A 297 22.90 -4.58 -17.90
C ARG A 297 23.48 -3.85 -16.67
N GLY A 298 23.10 -2.59 -16.46
CA GLY A 298 23.51 -1.81 -15.28
C GLY A 298 22.33 -1.55 -14.31
N PRO A 299 22.50 -1.66 -12.99
CA PRO A 299 21.43 -1.49 -12.01
C PRO A 299 21.10 -0.02 -11.66
N TYR A 300 21.64 0.97 -12.36
CA TYR A 300 21.48 2.38 -12.01
C TYR A 300 20.47 3.13 -12.90
N GLN A 301 19.62 3.92 -12.24
CA GLN A 301 18.45 4.63 -12.77
C GLN A 301 18.80 5.98 -13.45
N ARG A 302 20.07 6.40 -13.36
CA ARG A 302 20.51 7.77 -13.72
C ARG A 302 20.78 7.97 -15.22
N ASP A 303 21.21 6.93 -15.94
CA ASP A 303 21.55 7.05 -17.38
C ASP A 303 20.33 6.97 -18.31
N ARG A 304 19.20 6.41 -17.85
CA ARG A 304 18.00 6.24 -18.69
C ARG A 304 17.27 7.55 -19.02
N ILE A 305 17.53 8.63 -18.28
CA ILE A 305 16.90 9.94 -18.52
C ILE A 305 17.53 10.60 -19.76
N ALA A 306 18.86 10.55 -19.89
CA ALA A 306 19.56 11.05 -21.06
C ALA A 306 19.16 10.27 -22.33
N ASP A 307 19.02 8.95 -22.21
CA ASP A 307 18.63 8.09 -23.32
C ASP A 307 17.17 8.34 -23.78
N SER A 308 16.21 8.54 -22.86
CA SER A 308 14.80 8.87 -23.23
C SER A 308 14.66 10.12 -24.05
N VAL A 309 15.48 11.15 -23.76
CA VAL A 309 15.41 12.41 -24.48
C VAL A 309 15.80 12.17 -25.94
N LEU A 310 16.85 11.38 -26.20
CA LEU A 310 17.24 11.02 -27.57
C LEU A 310 16.18 10.21 -28.33
N TYR A 311 15.43 9.33 -27.65
CA TYR A 311 14.37 8.56 -28.32
C TYR A 311 13.07 9.34 -28.53
N GLY A 312 12.71 10.21 -27.59
CA GLY A 312 11.50 11.05 -27.65
C GLY A 312 11.59 12.16 -28.70
N LEU A 313 12.78 12.71 -28.93
CA LEU A 313 13.01 13.75 -29.95
C LEU A 313 12.87 13.23 -31.39
N ASN A 314 13.05 11.92 -31.61
CA ASN A 314 12.84 11.27 -32.91
C ASN A 314 11.41 10.75 -33.11
N GLY A 315 10.52 10.84 -32.11
CA GLY A 315 9.10 10.47 -32.22
C GLY A 315 8.80 8.98 -32.43
N ARG A 316 9.74 8.06 -32.14
CA ARG A 316 9.58 6.63 -32.53
C ARG A 316 9.55 5.62 -31.37
N VAL A 317 9.74 6.09 -30.13
CA VAL A 317 9.64 5.26 -28.92
C VAL A 317 8.77 5.98 -27.89
N VAL A 318 7.83 5.26 -27.29
CA VAL A 318 6.97 5.76 -26.23
C VAL A 318 7.33 5.09 -24.92
N ARG A 319 7.67 5.90 -23.91
CA ARG A 319 8.00 5.43 -22.56
C ARG A 319 6.72 5.35 -21.71
N VAL A 320 6.54 4.20 -21.08
CA VAL A 320 5.41 3.92 -20.18
C VAL A 320 5.95 3.63 -18.79
N ALA A 321 5.50 4.38 -17.79
CA ALA A 321 5.82 4.11 -16.39
C ALA A 321 4.81 3.10 -15.82
N LEU A 322 5.32 2.01 -15.24
CA LEU A 322 4.53 1.02 -14.53
C LEU A 322 5.01 0.91 -13.08
N PRO A 323 4.11 0.77 -12.10
CA PRO A 323 4.50 0.65 -10.71
C PRO A 323 5.17 -0.70 -10.44
N ARG A 324 6.17 -0.70 -9.56
CA ARG A 324 6.79 -1.89 -9.01
C ARG A 324 6.91 -1.76 -7.50
N LEU A 325 6.71 -2.86 -6.79
CA LEU A 325 7.00 -2.95 -5.35
C LEU A 325 8.44 -3.43 -5.12
N VAL A 326 9.11 -2.77 -4.19
CA VAL A 326 10.44 -3.10 -3.71
C VAL A 326 10.33 -3.50 -2.23
N PRO A 327 10.44 -4.80 -1.93
CA PRO A 327 10.37 -5.31 -0.56
C PRO A 327 11.44 -4.70 0.35
N GLN A 328 11.05 -4.41 1.59
CA GLN A 328 11.96 -3.96 2.62
C GLN A 328 12.19 -5.08 3.64
N LYS A 329 13.43 -5.58 3.73
CA LYS A 329 13.75 -6.70 4.64
C LYS A 329 13.63 -6.26 6.10
N THR A 330 12.87 -7.04 6.88
CA THR A 330 12.91 -6.96 8.35
C THR A 330 14.14 -7.67 8.91
N ARG A 331 14.65 -7.20 10.06
CA ARG A 331 15.72 -7.87 10.82
C ARG A 331 15.16 -8.76 11.94
N VAL A 332 13.88 -8.65 12.24
CA VAL A 332 13.21 -9.44 13.29
C VAL A 332 12.59 -10.67 12.66
N THR A 333 13.06 -11.84 13.07
CA THR A 333 12.51 -13.14 12.62
C THR A 333 11.39 -13.60 13.54
N PHE A 334 11.59 -13.46 14.85
CA PHE A 334 10.64 -13.77 15.92
C PHE A 334 11.04 -12.99 17.18
N GLU A 335 10.11 -12.90 18.13
CA GLU A 335 10.26 -12.39 19.49
C GLU A 335 9.91 -13.49 20.48
N ASP A 336 10.63 -13.57 21.60
CA ASP A 336 10.33 -14.51 22.68
C ASP A 336 9.70 -13.72 23.83
N LEU A 337 8.46 -14.07 24.21
CA LEU A 337 7.75 -13.51 25.35
C LEU A 337 7.87 -14.47 26.52
N THR A 338 8.38 -14.00 27.66
CA THR A 338 8.44 -14.76 28.91
C THR A 338 7.56 -14.09 29.96
N LEU A 339 6.60 -14.83 30.49
CA LEU A 339 5.74 -14.43 31.60
C LEU A 339 6.16 -15.21 32.85
N THR A 340 6.53 -14.51 33.91
CA THR A 340 6.88 -15.12 35.20
C THR A 340 5.80 -14.77 36.21
N ASP A 341 5.20 -15.79 36.83
CA ASP A 341 4.19 -15.57 37.87
C ASP A 341 4.82 -15.20 39.22
N SER A 342 3.96 -14.90 40.21
CA SER A 342 4.40 -14.53 41.57
C SER A 342 5.12 -15.65 42.32
N GLN A 343 5.03 -16.90 41.84
CA GLN A 343 5.70 -18.08 42.40
C GLN A 343 7.03 -18.40 41.68
N GLY A 344 7.41 -17.60 40.67
CA GLY A 344 8.62 -17.80 39.87
C GLY A 344 8.47 -18.81 38.74
N ARG A 345 7.26 -19.35 38.49
CA ARG A 345 6.99 -20.21 37.32
C ARG A 345 7.02 -19.33 36.08
N SER A 346 7.77 -19.74 35.06
CA SER A 346 7.93 -18.97 33.83
C SER A 346 7.34 -19.73 32.64
N PHE A 347 6.56 -19.01 31.82
CA PHE A 347 6.00 -19.48 30.57
C PHE A 347 6.63 -18.68 29.44
N SER A 348 7.25 -19.36 28.47
CA SER A 348 7.84 -18.70 27.31
C SER A 348 7.12 -19.12 26.04
N VAL A 349 6.74 -18.15 25.22
CA VAL A 349 6.17 -18.37 23.90
C VAL A 349 6.96 -17.59 22.86
N ARG A 350 7.12 -18.18 21.68
CA ARG A 350 7.75 -17.54 20.54
C ARG A 350 6.68 -16.96 19.62
N SER A 351 6.86 -15.72 19.19
CA SER A 351 5.98 -15.09 18.21
C SER A 351 6.05 -15.83 16.87
N GLU A 352 4.93 -15.89 16.17
CA GLU A 352 4.85 -16.42 14.82
C GLU A 352 4.40 -15.32 13.86
N ARG A 353 4.84 -15.41 12.59
CA ARG A 353 4.37 -14.47 11.58
C ARG A 353 2.91 -14.79 11.24
N ALA A 354 1.99 -13.96 11.71
CA ALA A 354 0.58 -14.09 11.40
C ALA A 354 0.16 -13.33 10.12
N GLN A 355 0.91 -12.31 9.69
CA GLN A 355 0.60 -11.59 8.45
C GLN A 355 1.86 -11.20 7.69
N ASN A 356 1.75 -11.15 6.35
CA ASN A 356 2.80 -10.67 5.47
C ASN A 356 2.24 -9.56 4.56
N LEU A 357 2.34 -8.31 5.03
CA LEU A 357 1.84 -7.13 4.28
C LEU A 357 2.52 -6.96 2.92
N THR A 358 3.80 -7.33 2.78
CA THR A 358 4.49 -7.27 1.49
C THR A 358 3.85 -8.22 0.47
N ALA A 359 3.53 -9.44 0.88
CA ALA A 359 2.88 -10.40 -0.01
C ALA A 359 1.45 -9.96 -0.38
N LEU A 360 0.71 -9.33 0.55
CA LEU A 360 -0.62 -8.77 0.28
C LEU A 360 -0.54 -7.64 -0.76
N ALA A 361 0.43 -6.72 -0.60
CA ALA A 361 0.67 -5.64 -1.54
C ALA A 361 1.11 -6.15 -2.93
N GLU A 362 2.02 -7.14 -2.98
CA GLU A 362 2.44 -7.78 -4.23
C GLU A 362 1.28 -8.46 -4.95
N LYS A 363 0.44 -9.19 -4.21
CA LYS A 363 -0.77 -9.82 -4.74
C LYS A 363 -1.75 -8.78 -5.28
N GLY A 364 -2.09 -7.76 -4.49
CA GLY A 364 -3.00 -6.69 -4.90
C GLY A 364 -2.49 -5.85 -6.08
N LEU A 365 -1.18 -5.64 -6.18
CA LEU A 365 -0.58 -5.01 -7.35
C LEU A 365 -0.63 -5.91 -8.58
N SER A 366 -0.30 -7.21 -8.43
CA SER A 366 -0.28 -8.17 -9.54
C SER A 366 -1.65 -8.33 -10.21
N GLU A 367 -2.73 -8.34 -9.43
CA GLU A 367 -4.11 -8.48 -9.93
C GLU A 367 -4.57 -7.27 -10.75
N ARG A 368 -4.08 -6.06 -10.40
CA ARG A 368 -4.42 -4.82 -11.10
C ARG A 368 -3.44 -4.47 -12.22
N MET A 369 -2.27 -5.11 -12.24
CA MET A 369 -1.21 -4.81 -13.22
C MET A 369 -1.69 -4.87 -14.67
N PRO A 370 -2.51 -5.85 -15.11
CA PRO A 370 -3.03 -5.86 -16.49
C PRO A 370 -3.81 -4.59 -16.81
N ALA A 371 -4.74 -4.18 -15.94
CA ALA A 371 -5.53 -2.97 -16.15
C ALA A 371 -4.66 -1.70 -16.10
N ILE A 372 -3.69 -1.63 -15.19
CA ILE A 372 -2.71 -0.52 -15.11
C ILE A 372 -1.87 -0.45 -16.38
N ALA A 373 -1.37 -1.57 -16.88
CA ALA A 373 -0.57 -1.62 -18.09
C ALA A 373 -1.39 -1.21 -19.33
N THR A 374 -2.62 -1.73 -19.47
CA THR A 374 -3.54 -1.33 -20.55
C THR A 374 -3.84 0.17 -20.51
N LYS A 375 -4.15 0.71 -19.33
CA LYS A 375 -4.35 2.16 -19.09
C LYS A 375 -3.14 2.97 -19.56
N ALA A 376 -1.96 2.57 -19.09
CA ALA A 376 -0.73 3.29 -19.33
C ALA A 376 -0.36 3.28 -20.82
N VAL A 377 -0.49 2.14 -21.50
CA VAL A 377 -0.28 2.02 -22.96
C VAL A 377 -1.29 2.83 -23.75
N ALA A 378 -2.58 2.77 -23.42
CA ALA A 378 -3.62 3.53 -24.10
C ALA A 378 -3.37 5.05 -23.99
N ARG A 379 -3.02 5.53 -22.79
CA ARG A 379 -2.61 6.93 -22.56
C ARG A 379 -1.40 7.30 -23.39
N ALA A 380 -0.39 6.45 -23.40
CA ALA A 380 0.82 6.66 -24.19
C ALA A 380 0.51 6.82 -25.69
N ALA A 381 -0.34 5.93 -26.22
CA ALA A 381 -0.81 6.00 -27.61
C ALA A 381 -1.65 7.25 -27.90
N THR A 382 -2.53 7.66 -26.98
CA THR A 382 -3.33 8.90 -27.12
C THR A 382 -2.44 10.14 -27.13
N LYS A 383 -1.49 10.25 -26.18
CA LYS A 383 -0.53 11.36 -26.14
C LYS A 383 0.29 11.43 -27.42
N PHE A 384 0.75 10.28 -27.90
CA PHE A 384 1.50 10.17 -29.14
C PHE A 384 0.68 10.64 -30.36
N ALA A 385 -0.54 10.12 -30.52
CA ALA A 385 -1.44 10.52 -31.61
C ALA A 385 -1.78 12.02 -31.58
N MET A 386 -1.96 12.60 -30.39
CA MET A 386 -2.17 14.05 -30.23
C MET A 386 -0.93 14.85 -30.64
N ALA A 387 0.27 14.40 -30.28
CA ALA A 387 1.51 15.05 -30.67
C ALA A 387 1.72 15.01 -32.20
N GLU A 388 1.52 13.85 -32.83
CA GLU A 388 1.57 13.69 -34.29
C GLU A 388 0.51 14.55 -35.00
N GLY A 389 -0.72 14.56 -34.50
CA GLY A 389 -1.78 15.41 -35.03
C GLY A 389 -1.44 16.90 -34.95
N ALA A 390 -0.81 17.36 -33.86
CA ALA A 390 -0.35 18.73 -33.71
C ALA A 390 0.78 19.07 -34.71
N VAL A 391 1.71 18.15 -34.93
CA VAL A 391 2.77 18.29 -35.95
C VAL A 391 2.18 18.41 -37.34
N ILE A 392 1.31 17.48 -37.73
CA ILE A 392 0.66 17.48 -39.06
C ILE A 392 -0.19 18.73 -39.25
N GLY A 393 -0.94 19.16 -38.23
CA GLY A 393 -1.74 20.37 -38.27
C GLY A 393 -0.88 21.63 -38.43
N ALA A 394 0.22 21.73 -37.68
CA ALA A 394 1.14 22.86 -37.77
C ALA A 394 1.87 22.91 -39.13
N GLN A 395 2.23 21.75 -39.69
CA GLN A 395 2.79 21.64 -41.03
C GLN A 395 1.81 22.10 -42.13
N HIS A 396 0.52 21.76 -42.02
CA HIS A 396 -0.51 22.21 -42.96
C HIS A 396 -0.83 23.70 -42.82
N ALA A 397 -0.76 24.26 -41.60
CA ALA A 397 -0.98 25.69 -41.35
C ALA A 397 0.21 26.55 -41.80
N ALA A 398 1.41 25.98 -41.86
CA ALA A 398 2.60 26.63 -42.39
C ALA A 398 2.64 26.55 -43.93
N GLY A 399 3.04 27.65 -44.59
CA GLY A 399 3.29 27.62 -46.03
C GLY A 399 4.37 26.60 -46.40
N ARG A 400 4.39 26.12 -47.67
CA ARG A 400 5.28 25.03 -48.15
C ARG A 400 6.74 25.18 -47.74
N ASP A 401 7.26 26.40 -47.69
CA ASP A 401 8.67 26.68 -47.38
C ASP A 401 8.97 26.63 -45.87
N ALA A 402 7.96 26.84 -45.02
CA ALA A 402 8.09 26.86 -43.56
C ALA A 402 7.62 25.55 -42.90
N ALA A 403 6.83 24.74 -43.59
CA ALA A 403 6.25 23.50 -43.06
C ALA A 403 7.27 22.53 -42.43
N PRO A 404 8.46 22.25 -43.02
CA PRO A 404 9.42 21.33 -42.43
C PRO A 404 9.97 21.84 -41.08
N TRP A 405 10.29 23.12 -40.99
CA TRP A 405 10.85 23.75 -39.80
C TRP A 405 9.81 23.94 -38.70
N VAL A 406 8.58 24.32 -39.06
CA VAL A 406 7.46 24.44 -38.11
C VAL A 406 7.07 23.07 -37.56
N GLY A 407 7.02 22.04 -38.41
CA GLY A 407 6.77 20.67 -37.97
C GLY A 407 7.83 20.15 -37.00
N LEU A 408 9.11 20.45 -37.25
CA LEU A 408 10.21 20.08 -36.35
C LEU A 408 10.09 20.80 -34.99
N LEU A 409 9.85 22.11 -34.97
CA LEU A 409 9.72 22.89 -33.74
C LEU A 409 8.51 22.48 -32.91
N VAL A 410 7.35 22.28 -33.56
CA VAL A 410 6.14 21.80 -32.88
C VAL A 410 6.30 20.35 -32.44
N GLY A 411 6.99 19.52 -33.23
CA GLY A 411 7.32 18.15 -32.86
C GLY A 411 8.17 18.07 -31.60
N LEU A 412 9.24 18.86 -31.54
CA LEU A 412 10.12 18.95 -30.37
C LEU A 412 9.36 19.45 -29.13
N ALA A 413 8.50 20.47 -29.29
CA ALA A 413 7.70 21.01 -28.19
C ALA A 413 6.60 20.02 -27.72
N ALA A 414 5.85 19.41 -28.64
CA ALA A 414 4.76 18.50 -28.35
C ALA A 414 5.25 17.18 -27.75
N HIS A 415 6.33 16.61 -28.27
CA HIS A 415 6.94 15.40 -27.71
C HIS A 415 7.64 15.69 -26.38
N GLY A 416 8.26 16.86 -26.21
CA GLY A 416 8.82 17.29 -24.93
C GLY A 416 7.79 17.44 -23.82
N MET A 417 6.54 17.78 -24.14
CA MET A 417 5.42 17.83 -23.19
C MET A 417 4.70 16.49 -22.97
N ALA A 418 4.88 15.52 -23.88
CA ALA A 418 4.22 14.21 -23.82
C ALA A 418 4.99 13.19 -22.96
N VAL A 419 6.31 13.36 -22.82
CA VAL A 419 7.22 12.52 -22.02
C VAL A 419 6.99 12.66 -20.52
#